data_AF-A0A975BF03-F1
#
_entry.id   AF-A0A975BF03-F1
#
_cell.length_a   1.000
_cell.length_b   1.000
_cell.length_c   1.000
_cell.angle_alpha   90.00
_cell.angle_beta   90.00
_cell.angle_gamma   90.00
#
_symmetry.space_group_name_H-M   'P 1'
#
loop_
_entity.id
_entity.type
_entity.pdbx_description
1 polymer ?
#
loop_
_entity_poly.entity_id
_entity_poly.type
_entity_poly.pdbx_seq_one_letter_code
_entity_poly.pdbx_strand_id
1 'polypeptide(L)' 'MNYNDHAPPHVHVKYQNDVKSYRYEIRAKRWIKPGKDLPPKLKKMVEAWVDVHEQELLEQWEHAMNNKLISIVG' A
#
# COMPACT_ATOMS: atom_id res chain seq x y z
N MET A 1 13.31 1.98 -11.40
CA MET A 1 12.73 1.51 -10.13
C MET A 1 13.26 0.11 -9.89
N ASN A 2 13.99 -0.11 -8.78
CA ASN A 2 14.55 -1.42 -8.45
C ASN A 2 13.44 -2.30 -7.88
N TYR A 3 12.85 -3.16 -8.71
CA TYR A 3 11.78 -4.08 -8.33
C TYR A 3 12.19 -5.11 -7.25
N ASN A 4 13.51 -5.30 -7.04
CA ASN A 4 14.07 -6.28 -6.10
C ASN A 4 14.00 -5.89 -4.60
N ASP A 5 13.51 -4.69 -4.24
CA ASP A 5 13.57 -4.20 -2.86
C ASP A 5 12.23 -3.62 -2.36
N HIS A 6 11.11 -4.24 -2.78
CA HIS A 6 9.78 -3.79 -2.38
C HIS A 6 9.08 -4.71 -1.35
N ALA A 7 9.69 -5.81 -0.92
CA ALA A 7 9.14 -6.61 0.17
C ALA A 7 9.24 -5.84 1.51
N PRO A 8 8.24 -5.91 2.41
CA PRO A 8 6.99 -6.67 2.34
C PRO A 8 5.89 -5.99 1.47
N PRO A 9 4.81 -6.71 1.09
CA PRO A 9 3.69 -6.12 0.33
C PRO A 9 3.13 -4.88 1.03
N HIS A 10 3.17 -3.73 0.34
CA HIS A 10 2.72 -2.46 0.91
C HIS A 10 2.07 -1.55 -0.15
N VAL A 11 1.11 -0.73 0.29
CA VAL A 11 0.50 0.32 -0.53
C VAL A 11 1.14 1.67 -0.26
N HIS A 12 1.21 2.52 -1.29
CA HIS A 12 1.68 3.91 -1.17
C HIS A 12 0.48 4.84 -1.10
N VAL A 13 0.40 5.65 -0.06
CA VAL A 13 -0.65 6.63 0.15
C VAL A 13 -0.07 8.03 -0.04
N LYS A 14 -0.67 8.78 -0.96
CA LYS A 14 -0.38 10.19 -1.20
C LYS A 14 -1.60 11.02 -0.79
N TYR A 15 -1.38 12.11 -0.07
CA TYR A 15 -2.45 12.98 0.40
C TYR A 15 -2.06 14.44 0.27
N GLN A 16 -2.87 15.21 -0.46
CA GLN A 16 -2.61 16.63 -0.77
C GLN A 16 -1.21 16.86 -1.37
N ASN A 17 -0.51 17.92 -0.94
CA ASN A 17 0.85 18.25 -1.35
C ASN A 17 1.93 17.46 -0.59
N ASP A 18 1.56 16.48 0.24
CA ASP A 18 2.54 15.69 0.96
C ASP A 18 3.13 14.62 0.03
N VAL A 19 4.34 14.90 -0.45
CA VAL A 19 5.16 14.00 -1.28
C VAL A 19 5.78 12.88 -0.45
N LYS A 20 5.68 12.88 0.89
CA LYS A 20 6.05 11.72 1.69
C LYS A 20 5.06 10.61 1.39
N SER A 21 5.49 9.64 0.56
CA SER A 21 4.74 8.41 0.33
C SER A 21 4.60 7.67 1.66
N TYR A 22 3.45 7.80 2.30
CA TYR A 22 3.09 6.98 3.44
C TYR A 22 2.96 5.56 2.94
N ARG A 23 3.55 4.61 3.67
CA ARG A 23 3.50 3.19 3.30
C ARG A 23 2.70 2.43 4.33
N TYR A 24 1.75 1.63 3.89
CA TYR A 24 0.99 0.73 4.74
C TYR A 24 1.26 -0.70 4.33
N GLU A 25 1.82 -1.47 5.26
CA GLU A 25 2.11 -2.89 5.08
C GLU A 25 0.80 -3.68 5.12
N ILE A 26 0.50 -4.40 4.04
CA ILE A 26 -0.81 -5.07 3.87
C ILE A 26 -0.96 -6.20 4.89
N ARG A 27 0.04 -7.09 4.98
CA ARG A 27 -0.04 -8.29 5.85
C ARG A 27 0.05 -7.98 7.33
N ALA A 28 0.95 -7.07 7.72
CA ALA A 28 1.13 -6.70 9.13
C ALA A 28 0.13 -5.65 9.61
N LYS A 29 -0.72 -5.12 8.72
CA LYS A 29 -1.70 -4.07 9.00
C LYS A 29 -1.09 -2.90 9.78
N ARG A 30 0.05 -2.42 9.28
CA ARG A 30 0.88 -1.45 9.99
C ARG A 30 1.44 -0.39 9.06
N TRP A 31 1.40 0.86 9.51
CA TRP A 31 2.07 1.97 8.84
C TRP A 31 3.60 1.86 8.98
N ILE A 32 4.30 1.82 7.84
CA ILE A 32 5.76 1.81 7.77
C ILE A 32 6.26 3.26 7.86
N LYS A 33 6.84 3.60 9.01
CA LYS A 33 7.52 4.88 9.36
C LYS A 33 7.01 6.10 8.58
N PRO A 34 5.87 6.68 8.98
CA PRO A 34 5.44 7.93 8.42
C PRO A 34 6.35 9.03 9.01
N GLY A 35 7.11 9.75 8.19
CA GLY A 35 7.96 10.86 8.64
C GLY A 35 7.18 12.09 9.13
N LYS A 36 5.86 11.96 9.31
CA LYS A 36 4.85 12.91 9.80
C LYS A 36 3.62 12.08 10.16
N ASP A 37 2.81 12.48 11.13
CA ASP A 37 1.56 11.76 11.40
C ASP A 37 0.47 12.07 10.37
N LEU A 38 -0.19 11.01 9.88
CA LEU A 38 -1.41 11.11 9.08
C LEU A 38 -2.60 11.51 9.97
N PRO A 39 -3.55 12.31 9.46
CA PRO A 39 -4.82 12.54 10.15
C PRO A 39 -5.52 11.22 10.51
N PRO A 40 -6.08 11.06 11.72
CA PRO A 40 -6.70 9.80 12.16
C PRO A 40 -7.82 9.30 11.24
N LYS A 41 -8.60 10.22 10.65
CA LYS A 41 -9.66 9.89 9.69
C LYS A 41 -9.10 9.28 8.41
N LEU A 42 -7.96 9.79 7.92
CA LEU A 42 -7.28 9.26 6.74
C LEU A 42 -6.68 7.88 7.03
N LYS A 43 -6.07 7.68 8.21
CA LYS A 43 -5.55 6.36 8.62
C LYS A 43 -6.64 5.29 8.55
N LYS A 44 -7.78 5.55 9.22
CA LYS A 44 -8.93 4.62 9.24
C LYS A 44 -9.51 4.35 7.86
N MET A 45 -9.58 5.36 7.00
CA MET A 45 -10.09 5.19 5.63
C MET A 45 -9.20 4.27 4.81
N VAL A 46 -7.88 4.45 4.88
CA VAL A 46 -6.93 3.57 4.19
C VAL A 46 -6.96 2.16 4.77
N GLU A 47 -6.96 2.02 6.10
CA GLU A 47 -7.03 0.72 6.78
C GLU A 47 -8.27 -0.07 6.32
N ALA A 48 -9.45 0.55 6.37
CA ALA A 48 -10.70 -0.07 5.92
C ALA A 48 -10.67 -0.44 4.42
N TRP A 49 -10.10 0.43 3.57
CA TRP A 49 -9.98 0.14 2.14
C TRP A 49 -9.03 -1.04 1.88
N VAL A 50 -7.89 -1.09 2.57
CA VAL A 50 -6.94 -2.21 2.46
C VAL A 50 -7.54 -3.51 2.99
N ASP A 51 -8.40 -3.45 4.02
CA ASP A 51 -9.09 -4.63 4.53
C ASP A 51 -10.11 -5.18 3.52
N VAL A 52 -10.88 -4.31 2.86
CA VAL A 52 -11.85 -4.74 1.85
C VAL A 52 -11.17 -5.32 0.60
N HIS A 53 -9.98 -4.81 0.24
CA HIS A 53 -9.27 -5.20 -0.99
C HIS A 53 -8.03 -6.07 -0.72
N GLU A 54 -7.88 -6.63 0.47
CA GLU A 54 -6.65 -7.32 0.88
C GLU A 54 -6.27 -8.44 -0.10
N GLN A 55 -7.22 -9.29 -0.46
CA GLN A 55 -6.98 -10.42 -1.34
C GLN A 55 -6.54 -9.97 -2.72
N GLU A 56 -7.21 -8.97 -3.30
CA GLU A 56 -6.85 -8.41 -4.61
C GLU A 56 -5.46 -7.79 -4.58
N LEU A 57 -5.13 -7.02 -3.55
CA LEU A 57 -3.82 -6.39 -3.39
C LEU A 57 -2.70 -7.42 -3.26
N LEU A 58 -2.94 -8.53 -2.56
CA LEU A 58 -1.97 -9.62 -2.43
C LEU A 58 -1.79 -10.39 -3.75
N GLU A 59 -2.86 -10.60 -4.51
CA GLU A 59 -2.79 -11.20 -5.85
C GLU A 59 -2.03 -10.30 -6.83
N GLN A 60 -2.36 -9.01 -6.87
CA GLN A 60 -1.64 -8.01 -7.66
C GLN A 60 -0.16 -7.95 -7.29
N TRP A 61 0.16 -8.03 -5.99
CA TRP A 61 1.52 -8.10 -5.50
C TRP A 61 2.26 -9.35 -6.01
N GLU A 62 1.63 -10.52 -5.93
CA GLU A 62 2.20 -11.76 -6.46
C GLU A 62 2.41 -11.68 -7.97
N HIS A 63 1.44 -11.15 -8.71
CA HIS A 63 1.56 -10.93 -10.15
C HIS A 63 2.71 -9.99 -10.49
N ALA A 64 2.84 -8.88 -9.76
CA ALA A 64 3.95 -7.93 -9.93
C ALA A 64 5.31 -8.59 -9.70
N MET A 65 5.45 -9.37 -8.63
CA MET A 65 6.70 -10.10 -8.31
C MET A 65 7.07 -11.15 -9.36
N ASN A 66 6.08 -11.71 -10.04
CA ASN A 66 6.27 -12.74 -11.07
C ASN A 66 6.28 -12.18 -12.51
N ASN A 67 6.35 -10.84 -12.69
CA ASN A 67 6.26 -10.17 -14.00
C ASN A 67 5.00 -10.56 -14.81
N LYS A 68 3.89 -10.82 -14.13
CA LYS A 68 2.58 -11.10 -14.74
C LYS A 68 1.78 -9.81 -14.92
N LEU A 69 0.76 -9.87 -15.77
CA LEU A 69 -0.17 -8.75 -15.98
C LEU A 69 -0.92 -8.44 -14.68
N ILE A 70 -0.94 -7.16 -14.30
CA ILE A 70 -1.69 -6.66 -13.16
C ILE A 70 -2.98 -6.03 -13.69
N SER A 71 -4.13 -6.57 -13.31
CA SER A 71 -5.42 -5.92 -13.55
C SER A 71 -5.64 -4.92 -12.42
N ILE A 72 -5.56 -3.62 -12.73
CA ILE A 72 -5.89 -2.57 -11.77
C ILE A 72 -7.40 -2.36 -11.89
N VAL A 73 -8.16 -2.90 -10.94
CA VAL A 73 -9.58 -2.54 -10.80
C VAL A 73 -9.60 -1.31 -9.89
N GLY A 74 -10.06 -0.18 -10.42
CA GLY A 74 -10.08 1.12 -9.74
C GLY A 74 -11.50 1.59 -9.48
#